data_AF-A0A848I454-F1
#
_entry.id   AF-A0A848I454-F1
#
_cell.length_a   1.000
_cell.length_b   1.000
_cell.length_c   1.000
_cell.angle_alpha   90.00
_cell.angle_beta   90.00
_cell.angle_gamma   90.00
#
_symmetry.space_group_name_H-M   'P 1'
#
loop_
_entity.id
_entity.type
_entity.pdbx_description
1 polymer ?
#
loop_
_entity_poly.entity_id
_entity_poly.type
_entity_poly.pdbx_seq_one_letter_code
_entity_poly.pdbx_strand_id
1 'polypeptide(L)'
;MGGVNLTHAEATQAALDRVAATHGGIDVLVNVAGGFTWETLEDGGLDSWAKMQAMNLMTNATITKLALPALKAGMGAYAASKSGVHRLTEALAEELAGTGVTVNALIPSVIDTPTNRQDMPNEDFSKWVKAEAMAEVILFLASPAVRAVTGALIPVMRGG
;
A
#
# COMPACT_ATOMS: atom_id res chain seq x y z
N MET A 1 24.61 9.15 14.15
CA MET A 1 24.61 8.27 12.96
C MET A 1 24.18 9.05 11.72
N GLY A 2 24.92 10.07 11.30
CA GLY A 2 24.62 10.80 10.05
C GLY A 2 25.09 10.03 8.82
N GLY A 3 24.42 10.19 7.68
CA GLY A 3 24.89 9.70 6.38
C GLY A 3 24.56 8.24 6.02
N VAL A 4 23.66 7.58 6.73
CA VAL A 4 23.17 6.24 6.34
C VAL A 4 22.09 6.36 5.28
N ASN A 5 22.28 5.73 4.12
CA ASN A 5 21.24 5.63 3.11
C ASN A 5 20.27 4.49 3.45
N LEU A 6 19.07 4.85 3.93
CA LEU A 6 18.04 3.89 4.35
C LEU A 6 17.37 3.14 3.21
N THR A 7 17.67 3.46 1.94
CA THR A 7 17.23 2.64 0.80
C THR A 7 18.13 1.42 0.55
N HIS A 8 19.28 1.33 1.23
CA HIS A 8 20.22 0.21 1.11
C HIS A 8 20.13 -0.71 2.33
N ALA A 9 19.77 -1.97 2.10
CA ALA A 9 19.53 -2.94 3.17
C ALA A 9 20.78 -3.19 4.03
N GLU A 10 21.95 -3.40 3.42
CA GLU A 10 23.19 -3.69 4.16
C GLU A 10 23.63 -2.50 5.04
N ALA A 11 23.59 -1.27 4.50
CA ALA A 11 23.93 -0.07 5.25
C ALA A 11 22.96 0.16 6.42
N THR A 12 21.69 -0.14 6.21
CA THR A 12 20.63 -0.04 7.23
C THR A 12 20.82 -1.10 8.33
N GLN A 13 21.10 -2.35 7.95
CA GLN A 13 21.38 -3.43 8.90
C GLN A 13 22.59 -3.10 9.77
N ALA A 14 23.70 -2.66 9.16
CA ALA A 14 24.89 -2.27 9.90
C ALA A 14 24.62 -1.11 10.88
N ALA A 15 23.68 -0.22 10.55
CA ALA A 15 23.27 0.84 11.48
C ALA A 15 22.45 0.29 12.66
N LEU A 16 21.49 -0.59 12.41
CA LEU A 16 20.68 -1.25 13.45
C LEU A 16 21.55 -2.10 14.37
N ASP A 17 22.51 -2.85 13.84
CA ASP A 17 23.43 -3.68 14.62
C ASP A 17 24.26 -2.83 15.60
N ARG A 18 24.72 -1.64 15.16
CA ARG A 18 25.43 -0.70 16.05
C ARG A 18 24.53 -0.16 17.16
N VAL A 19 23.26 0.15 16.86
CA VAL A 19 22.29 0.57 17.89
C VAL A 19 22.10 -0.55 18.91
N ALA A 20 21.79 -1.76 18.43
CA ALA A 20 21.53 -2.91 19.29
C ALA A 20 22.75 -3.29 20.15
N ALA A 21 23.96 -3.28 19.57
CA ALA A 21 25.19 -3.54 20.31
C ALA A 21 25.48 -2.49 21.39
N THR A 22 25.09 -1.23 21.15
CA THR A 22 25.30 -0.12 22.11
C THR A 22 24.25 -0.13 23.23
N HIS A 23 23.01 -0.52 22.93
CA HIS A 23 21.86 -0.31 23.83
C HIS A 23 21.20 -1.61 24.31
N GLY A 24 21.70 -2.78 23.90
CA GLY A 24 21.17 -4.08 24.30
C GLY A 24 19.89 -4.51 23.58
N GLY A 25 19.38 -3.71 22.63
CA GLY A 25 18.16 -3.99 21.89
C GLY A 25 17.60 -2.76 21.17
N ILE A 26 16.44 -2.94 20.53
CA ILE A 26 15.64 -1.87 19.91
C ILE A 26 14.20 -2.05 20.32
N ASP A 27 13.69 -1.14 21.15
CA ASP A 27 12.29 -1.16 21.61
C ASP A 27 11.38 -0.23 20.79
N VAL A 28 11.95 0.81 20.18
CA VAL A 28 11.21 1.87 19.47
C VAL A 28 11.87 2.18 18.14
N LEU A 29 11.06 2.29 17.09
CA LEU A 29 11.45 2.76 15.75
C LEU A 29 10.58 3.95 15.34
N VAL A 30 11.21 5.09 15.01
CA VAL A 30 10.53 6.29 14.50
C VAL A 30 11.03 6.60 13.09
N ASN A 31 10.14 6.51 12.11
CA ASN A 31 10.47 6.76 10.71
C ASN A 31 10.25 8.24 10.37
N VAL A 32 11.36 8.99 10.18
CA VAL A 32 11.33 10.44 9.91
C VAL A 32 11.91 10.80 8.53
N ALA A 33 12.72 9.91 7.93
CA ALA A 33 13.35 10.17 6.64
C ALA A 33 12.32 10.25 5.51
N GLY A 34 12.40 11.32 4.70
CA GLY A 34 11.49 11.58 3.59
C GLY A 34 11.96 12.77 2.75
N GLY A 35 11.31 12.99 1.61
CA GLY A 35 11.60 14.05 0.65
C GLY A 35 10.41 14.33 -0.26
N PHE A 36 10.48 15.43 -1.00
CA PHE A 36 9.35 15.90 -1.81
C PHE A 36 9.79 16.35 -3.21
N THR A 37 8.91 16.14 -4.19
CA THR A 37 9.00 16.63 -5.57
C THR A 37 7.56 16.80 -6.03
N TRP A 38 7.19 17.98 -6.53
CA TRP A 38 5.82 18.29 -6.95
C TRP A 38 5.70 18.12 -8.46
N GLU A 39 4.78 17.24 -8.89
CA GLU A 39 4.39 16.97 -10.29
C GLU A 39 2.95 16.42 -10.30
N THR A 40 2.19 16.62 -11.37
CA THR A 40 0.90 15.94 -11.62
C THR A 40 1.16 14.52 -12.13
N LEU A 41 0.15 13.62 -12.10
CA LEU A 41 0.32 12.30 -12.74
C LEU A 41 0.41 12.44 -14.27
N GLU A 42 -0.28 13.41 -14.87
CA GLU A 42 -0.28 13.64 -16.33
C GLU A 42 1.08 14.11 -16.85
N ASP A 43 1.71 15.08 -16.16
CA ASP A 43 2.96 15.71 -16.64
C ASP A 43 4.22 15.09 -16.03
N GLY A 44 4.09 14.38 -14.91
CA GLY A 44 5.21 13.81 -14.16
C GLY A 44 5.83 12.58 -14.80
N GLY A 45 7.15 12.45 -14.70
CA GLY A 45 7.87 11.27 -15.18
C GLY A 45 7.85 10.12 -14.17
N LEU A 46 7.74 8.85 -14.61
CA LEU A 46 7.76 7.69 -13.69
C LEU A 46 9.03 7.60 -12.82
N ASP A 47 10.13 8.24 -13.22
CA ASP A 47 11.35 8.33 -12.42
C ASP A 47 11.16 9.18 -11.14
N SER A 48 10.34 10.23 -11.18
CA SER A 48 10.02 11.04 -10.00
C SER A 48 9.19 10.23 -9.00
N TRP A 49 8.30 9.37 -9.49
CA TRP A 49 7.54 8.41 -8.69
C TRP A 49 8.45 7.42 -7.99
N ALA A 50 9.37 6.77 -8.72
CA ALA A 50 10.34 5.84 -8.15
C ALA A 50 11.22 6.54 -7.09
N LYS A 51 11.66 7.77 -7.36
CA LYS A 51 12.42 8.60 -6.40
C LYS A 51 11.60 8.93 -5.15
N MET A 52 10.35 9.37 -5.30
CA MET A 52 9.45 9.70 -4.19
C MET A 52 9.14 8.47 -3.34
N GLN A 53 8.85 7.32 -3.95
CA GLN A 53 8.68 6.05 -3.26
C GLN A 53 9.96 5.60 -2.56
N ALA A 54 11.12 5.77 -3.20
CA ALA A 54 12.40 5.45 -2.58
C ALA A 54 12.63 6.27 -1.31
N MET A 55 12.42 7.58 -1.37
CA MET A 55 12.67 8.51 -0.25
C MET A 55 11.66 8.36 0.91
N ASN A 56 10.38 8.18 0.61
CA ASN A 56 9.31 8.22 1.61
C ASN A 56 8.84 6.83 2.07
N LEU A 57 8.88 5.85 1.17
CA LEU A 57 8.32 4.52 1.44
C LEU A 57 9.40 3.47 1.63
N MET A 58 10.40 3.40 0.75
CA MET A 58 11.43 2.36 0.83
C MET A 58 12.39 2.57 1.99
N THR A 59 12.70 3.82 2.36
CA THR A 59 13.43 4.13 3.59
C THR A 59 12.74 3.53 4.82
N ASN A 60 11.42 3.76 4.96
CA ASN A 60 10.58 3.23 6.03
C ASN A 60 10.46 1.70 5.96
N ALA A 61 10.16 1.15 4.78
CA ALA A 61 9.97 -0.29 4.61
C ALA A 61 11.27 -1.07 4.89
N THR A 62 12.43 -0.55 4.48
CA THR A 62 13.72 -1.19 4.69
C THR A 62 14.09 -1.23 6.16
N ILE A 63 14.07 -0.08 6.86
CA ILE A 63 14.42 -0.05 8.28
C ILE A 63 13.41 -0.81 9.14
N THR A 64 12.11 -0.72 8.81
CA THR A 64 11.07 -1.49 9.48
C THR A 64 11.32 -2.98 9.28
N LYS A 65 11.47 -3.46 8.05
CA LYS A 65 11.71 -4.89 7.74
C LYS A 65 12.88 -5.48 8.55
N LEU A 66 13.97 -4.73 8.69
CA LEU A 66 15.16 -5.20 9.40
C LEU A 66 14.99 -5.12 10.94
N ALA A 67 14.14 -4.21 11.44
CA ALA A 67 13.76 -4.16 12.85
C ALA A 67 12.65 -5.17 13.22
N LEU A 68 11.85 -5.63 12.24
CA LEU A 68 10.70 -6.51 12.47
C LEU A 68 11.01 -7.82 13.24
N PRO A 69 12.15 -8.51 13.06
CA PRO A 69 12.48 -9.68 13.89
C PRO A 69 12.50 -9.38 15.39
N ALA A 70 12.89 -8.16 15.78
CA ALA A 70 12.79 -7.68 17.15
C ALA A 70 11.37 -7.26 17.55
N LEU A 71 10.55 -6.82 16.58
CA LEU A 71 9.19 -6.26 16.80
C LEU A 71 8.02 -7.22 16.51
N LYS A 72 8.27 -8.41 15.97
CA LYS A 72 7.28 -9.47 15.65
C LYS A 72 6.10 -9.02 14.76
N ALA A 73 6.33 -8.24 13.71
CA ALA A 73 5.30 -7.87 12.71
C ALA A 73 5.70 -8.31 11.27
N GLY A 74 4.74 -8.37 10.32
CA GLY A 74 4.97 -9.01 9.01
C GLY A 74 4.21 -8.49 7.76
N MET A 75 3.37 -7.45 7.87
CA MET A 75 2.51 -6.99 6.75
C MET A 75 2.91 -5.62 6.16
N GLY A 76 4.04 -5.04 6.55
CA GLY A 76 4.40 -3.65 6.25
C GLY A 76 4.43 -3.31 4.75
N ALA A 77 5.10 -4.10 3.93
CA ALA A 77 5.23 -3.83 2.49
C ALA A 77 3.87 -3.91 1.76
N TYR A 78 3.05 -4.90 2.13
CA TYR A 78 1.71 -5.06 1.56
C TYR A 78 0.80 -3.88 1.96
N ALA A 79 0.75 -3.55 3.26
CA ALA A 79 -0.06 -2.44 3.77
C ALA A 79 0.35 -1.09 3.16
N ALA A 80 1.65 -0.85 3.03
CA ALA A 80 2.22 0.32 2.37
C ALA A 80 1.79 0.43 0.90
N SER A 81 1.96 -0.65 0.13
CA SER A 81 1.59 -0.69 -1.28
C SER A 81 0.10 -0.42 -1.48
N LYS A 82 -0.78 -1.06 -0.68
CA LYS A 82 -2.24 -0.85 -0.78
C LYS A 82 -2.67 0.53 -0.28
N SER A 83 -2.01 1.10 0.73
CA SER A 83 -2.25 2.49 1.15
C SER A 83 -1.87 3.49 0.06
N GLY A 84 -0.80 3.21 -0.70
CA GLY A 84 -0.43 3.98 -1.88
C GLY A 84 -1.53 4.00 -2.95
N VAL A 85 -2.18 2.85 -3.20
CA VAL A 85 -3.33 2.78 -4.12
C VAL A 85 -4.47 3.68 -3.64
N HIS A 86 -4.79 3.67 -2.34
CA HIS A 86 -5.86 4.50 -1.79
C HIS A 86 -5.61 6.00 -2.02
N ARG A 87 -4.39 6.46 -1.72
CA ARG A 87 -4.01 7.87 -1.92
C ARG A 87 -3.96 8.25 -3.40
N LEU A 88 -3.51 7.33 -4.27
CA LEU A 88 -3.51 7.55 -5.71
C LEU A 88 -4.94 7.71 -6.26
N THR A 89 -5.89 6.89 -5.79
CA THR A 89 -7.31 7.01 -6.15
C THR A 89 -7.88 8.38 -5.81
N GLU A 90 -7.60 8.89 -4.61
CA GLU A 90 -8.06 10.20 -4.17
C GLU A 90 -7.43 11.34 -4.98
N ALA A 91 -6.11 11.30 -5.17
CA ALA A 91 -5.39 12.31 -5.97
C ALA A 91 -5.92 12.37 -7.41
N LEU A 92 -6.09 11.21 -8.06
CA LEU A 92 -6.62 11.16 -9.42
C LEU A 92 -8.08 11.63 -9.52
N ALA A 93 -8.88 11.39 -8.49
CA ALA A 93 -10.25 11.90 -8.44
C ALA A 93 -10.29 13.43 -8.39
N GLU A 94 -9.34 14.06 -7.68
CA GLU A 94 -9.18 15.52 -7.63
C GLU A 94 -8.60 16.07 -8.95
N GLU A 95 -7.54 15.46 -9.48
CA GLU A 95 -6.90 15.88 -10.74
C GLU A 95 -7.86 15.83 -11.93
N LEU A 96 -8.77 14.83 -11.97
CA LEU A 96 -9.73 14.65 -13.05
C LEU A 96 -11.09 15.36 -12.80
N ALA A 97 -11.20 16.16 -11.74
CA ALA A 97 -12.43 16.89 -11.45
C ALA A 97 -12.85 17.78 -12.63
N GLY A 98 -14.12 17.69 -13.05
CA GLY A 98 -14.66 18.45 -14.17
C GLY A 98 -14.48 17.81 -15.57
N THR A 99 -13.74 16.71 -15.69
CA THR A 99 -13.54 16.00 -16.98
C THR A 99 -14.64 14.99 -17.31
N GLY A 100 -15.52 14.69 -16.34
CA GLY A 100 -16.54 13.63 -16.45
C GLY A 100 -16.01 12.21 -16.18
N VAL A 101 -14.72 12.06 -15.85
CA VAL A 101 -14.11 10.80 -15.39
C VAL A 101 -14.25 10.66 -13.87
N THR A 102 -14.50 9.45 -13.40
CA THR A 102 -14.53 9.11 -11.96
C THR A 102 -13.46 8.07 -11.64
N VAL A 103 -12.89 8.12 -10.44
CA VAL A 103 -11.82 7.23 -10.00
C VAL A 103 -12.16 6.69 -8.62
N ASN A 104 -12.27 5.37 -8.47
CA ASN A 104 -12.63 4.72 -7.21
C ASN A 104 -11.81 3.44 -7.01
N ALA A 105 -11.64 2.99 -5.77
CA ALA A 105 -10.96 1.74 -5.44
C ALA A 105 -11.89 0.78 -4.70
N LEU A 106 -11.83 -0.50 -5.09
CA LEU A 106 -12.48 -1.59 -4.37
C LEU A 106 -11.50 -2.21 -3.37
N ILE A 107 -11.97 -2.43 -2.15
CA ILE A 107 -11.20 -3.01 -1.04
C ILE A 107 -11.83 -4.36 -0.68
N PRO A 108 -11.48 -5.43 -1.38
CA PRO A 108 -12.02 -6.75 -1.10
C PRO A 108 -11.40 -7.39 0.14
N SER A 109 -12.19 -8.24 0.81
CA SER A 109 -11.62 -9.35 1.58
C SER A 109 -11.14 -10.46 0.62
N VAL A 110 -10.85 -11.67 1.10
CA VAL A 110 -10.37 -12.74 0.21
C VAL A 110 -11.42 -13.05 -0.85
N ILE A 111 -11.03 -12.95 -2.13
CA ILE A 111 -11.89 -13.30 -3.27
C ILE A 111 -11.79 -14.81 -3.51
N ASP A 112 -12.93 -15.44 -3.74
CA ASP A 112 -13.05 -16.85 -4.02
C ASP A 112 -12.54 -17.20 -5.43
N THR A 113 -11.23 -17.46 -5.53
CA THR A 113 -10.55 -17.84 -6.77
C THR A 113 -9.83 -19.18 -6.60
N PRO A 114 -9.61 -19.93 -7.70
CA PRO A 114 -8.87 -21.20 -7.64
C PRO A 114 -7.49 -21.06 -6.99
N THR A 115 -6.76 -19.98 -7.28
CA THR A 115 -5.44 -19.70 -6.70
C THR A 115 -5.53 -19.48 -5.20
N ASN A 116 -6.45 -18.62 -4.72
CA ASN A 116 -6.59 -18.37 -3.27
C ASN A 116 -6.99 -19.64 -2.51
N ARG A 117 -7.83 -20.51 -3.10
CA ARG A 117 -8.18 -21.80 -2.49
C ARG A 117 -6.99 -22.75 -2.40
N GLN A 118 -6.09 -22.73 -3.38
CA GLN A 118 -4.86 -23.53 -3.36
C GLN A 118 -3.89 -23.02 -2.30
N ASP A 119 -3.78 -21.70 -2.16
CA ASP A 119 -2.85 -21.05 -1.22
C ASP A 119 -3.37 -21.08 0.24
N MET A 120 -4.69 -21.13 0.44
CA MET A 120 -5.33 -21.10 1.76
C MET A 120 -6.34 -22.26 1.92
N PRO A 121 -5.91 -23.54 1.81
CA PRO A 121 -6.82 -24.68 1.66
C PRO A 121 -7.67 -25.01 2.91
N ASN A 122 -7.28 -24.49 4.08
CA ASN A 122 -7.91 -24.79 5.37
C ASN A 122 -8.89 -23.69 5.83
N GLU A 123 -9.09 -22.65 5.01
CA GLU A 123 -9.99 -21.54 5.34
C GLU A 123 -11.46 -21.87 5.03
N ASP A 124 -12.36 -21.10 5.65
CA ASP A 124 -13.79 -21.20 5.40
C ASP A 124 -14.18 -20.38 4.15
N PHE A 125 -14.20 -21.04 2.98
CA PHE A 125 -14.51 -20.42 1.69
C PHE A 125 -15.92 -19.82 1.60
N SER A 126 -16.83 -20.17 2.52
CA SER A 126 -18.16 -19.56 2.57
C SER A 126 -18.12 -18.07 2.96
N LYS A 127 -17.04 -17.64 3.64
CA LYS A 127 -16.83 -16.25 4.05
C LYS A 127 -16.21 -15.37 2.96
N TRP A 128 -15.72 -15.99 1.89
CA TRP A 128 -14.98 -15.30 0.84
C TRP A 128 -15.91 -14.60 -0.14
N VAL A 129 -15.44 -13.47 -0.66
CA VAL A 129 -16.17 -12.69 -1.67
C VAL A 129 -16.22 -13.47 -2.96
N LYS A 130 -17.43 -13.73 -3.47
CA LYS A 130 -17.61 -14.37 -4.77
C LYS A 130 -17.14 -13.47 -5.89
N ALA A 131 -16.49 -14.04 -6.90
CA ALA A 131 -16.01 -13.29 -8.06
C ALA A 131 -17.16 -12.58 -8.79
N GLU A 132 -18.33 -13.20 -8.81
CA GLU A 132 -19.56 -12.66 -9.37
C GLU A 132 -20.02 -11.41 -8.62
N ALA A 133 -20.05 -11.45 -7.28
CA ALA A 133 -20.39 -10.29 -6.46
C ALA A 133 -19.40 -9.13 -6.67
N MET A 134 -18.11 -9.44 -6.82
CA MET A 134 -17.11 -8.43 -7.18
C MET A 134 -17.40 -7.79 -8.55
N ALA A 135 -17.73 -8.62 -9.54
CA ALA A 135 -18.07 -8.14 -10.88
C ALA A 135 -19.33 -7.25 -10.88
N GLU A 136 -20.34 -7.57 -10.08
CA GLU A 136 -21.54 -6.75 -9.93
C GLU A 136 -21.23 -5.35 -9.38
N VAL A 137 -20.35 -5.25 -8.38
CA VAL A 137 -19.91 -3.96 -7.83
C VAL A 137 -19.13 -3.15 -8.89
N ILE A 138 -18.26 -3.81 -9.68
CA ILE A 138 -17.55 -3.16 -10.77
C ILE A 138 -18.52 -2.62 -11.83
N LEU A 139 -19.52 -3.42 -12.23
CA LEU A 139 -20.55 -2.99 -13.18
C LEU A 139 -21.38 -1.84 -12.66
N PHE A 140 -21.71 -1.84 -11.36
CA PHE A 140 -22.39 -0.72 -10.72
C PHE A 140 -21.56 0.56 -10.81
N LEU A 141 -20.26 0.50 -10.49
CA LEU A 141 -19.34 1.64 -10.60
C LEU A 141 -19.14 2.14 -12.03
N ALA A 142 -19.21 1.26 -13.02
CA ALA A 142 -19.16 1.64 -14.43
C ALA A 142 -20.49 2.22 -14.96
N SER A 143 -21.57 2.15 -14.18
CA SER A 143 -22.90 2.55 -14.63
C SER A 143 -23.13 4.07 -14.56
N PRO A 144 -24.07 4.61 -15.36
CA PRO A 144 -24.46 6.01 -15.25
C PRO A 144 -25.03 6.41 -13.88
N ALA A 145 -25.48 5.45 -13.06
CA ALA A 145 -26.15 5.70 -11.79
C ALA A 145 -25.22 6.32 -10.72
N VAL A 146 -23.90 6.22 -10.91
CA VAL A 146 -22.90 6.64 -9.91
C VAL A 146 -21.85 7.60 -10.45
N ARG A 147 -22.20 8.37 -11.49
CA ARG A 147 -21.30 9.42 -12.04
C ARG A 147 -20.89 10.50 -11.04
N ALA A 148 -21.61 10.63 -9.92
CA ALA A 148 -21.28 11.56 -8.84
C ALA A 148 -20.29 10.98 -7.81
N VAL A 149 -19.93 9.70 -7.90
CA VAL A 149 -19.05 9.00 -6.95
C VAL A 149 -17.64 8.94 -7.53
N THR A 150 -16.71 9.69 -6.94
CA THR A 150 -15.28 9.67 -7.27
C THR A 150 -14.46 9.86 -5.99
N GLY A 151 -13.24 9.33 -5.95
CA GLY A 151 -12.36 9.29 -4.80
C GLY A 151 -12.75 8.26 -3.74
N ALA A 152 -13.73 7.40 -4.00
CA ALA A 152 -14.25 6.48 -3.00
C ALA A 152 -13.38 5.24 -2.81
N LEU A 153 -13.23 4.85 -1.54
CA LEU A 153 -12.63 3.59 -1.11
C LEU A 153 -13.76 2.66 -0.63
N ILE A 154 -14.11 1.65 -1.42
CA ILE A 154 -15.34 0.87 -1.25
C ILE A 154 -15.02 -0.55 -0.74
N PRO A 155 -15.34 -0.87 0.52
CA PRO A 155 -15.17 -2.21 1.07
C PRO A 155 -16.09 -3.23 0.40
N VAL A 156 -15.55 -4.39 0.02
CA VAL A 156 -16.32 -5.55 -0.45
C VAL A 156 -15.92 -6.75 0.40
N MET A 157 -16.63 -6.96 1.51
CA MET A 157 -16.08 -7.75 2.62
C MET A 157 -16.78 -9.09 2.87
N ARG A 158 -18.01 -9.26 2.40
CA ARG A 158 -18.85 -10.42 2.75
C ARG A 158 -19.02 -11.33 1.55
N GLY A 159 -18.90 -12.64 1.78
CA GLY A 159 -19.45 -13.65 0.87
C GLY A 159 -20.98 -13.54 0.84
N GLY A 160 -21.53 -13.55 -0.37
CA GLY A 160 -22.97 -13.74 -0.62
C GLY A 160 -23.32 -15.21 -0.75
#